data_AF-A0A832UIS9-F1
#
_entry.id   AF-A0A832UIS9-F1
#
_cell.length_a   1.000
_cell.length_b   1.000
_cell.length_c   1.000
_cell.angle_alpha   90.00
_cell.angle_beta   90.00
_cell.angle_gamma   90.00
#
_symmetry.space_group_name_H-M   'P 1'
#
loop_
_entity.id
_entity.type
_entity.pdbx_description
1 polymer ?
#
loop_
_entity_poly.entity_id
_entity_poly.type
_entity_poly.pdbx_seq_one_letter_code
_entity_poly.pdbx_strand_id
1 'polypeptide(L)'
;MAFDINSLMNLGLPEIVLWLLSFALLYGILSQAKVPQSGASRMIISLVVAFFVLFNAPVALVSFLSSMTSSLVLVLVGILALVILLEVAQIRVAGGEFEILNEKGEPTGRKSKTAMTIFEKYGYVFFAGFLIIAALIFVNSGGLQLLGWNINLSSASTTTIMFFIFIILAVLWMVAEKKQKLNFQNIF
;
A
#
# COMPACT_ATOMS: atom_id res chain seq x y z
N MET A 1 -18.72 -28.23 17.09
CA MET A 1 -18.74 -26.83 16.59
C MET A 1 -18.54 -26.92 15.09
N ALA A 2 -19.59 -26.68 14.30
CA ALA A 2 -19.51 -26.80 12.84
C ALA A 2 -18.70 -25.62 12.28
N PHE A 3 -17.81 -25.90 11.33
CA PHE A 3 -17.04 -24.89 10.61
C PHE A 3 -18.01 -24.12 9.68
N ASP A 4 -18.31 -22.87 10.02
CA ASP A 4 -19.13 -22.02 9.15
C ASP A 4 -18.24 -21.37 8.08
N ILE A 5 -18.47 -21.73 6.83
CA ILE A 5 -17.78 -21.17 5.66
C ILE A 5 -17.98 -19.65 5.60
N ASN A 6 -19.11 -19.14 6.11
CA ASN A 6 -19.36 -17.69 6.19
C ASN A 6 -18.41 -16.98 7.18
N SER A 7 -17.91 -17.67 8.20
CA SER A 7 -16.90 -17.11 9.12
C SER A 7 -15.52 -16.99 8.46
N LEU A 8 -15.18 -17.89 7.52
CA LEU A 8 -13.96 -17.79 6.71
C LEU A 8 -14.04 -16.68 5.67
N MET A 9 -15.24 -16.45 5.11
CA MET A 9 -15.45 -15.39 4.11
C MET A 9 -15.59 -13.99 4.74
N ASN A 10 -15.79 -13.91 6.05
CA ASN A 10 -15.74 -12.67 6.85
C ASN A 10 -14.38 -12.44 7.53
N LEU A 11 -13.33 -13.22 7.22
CA LEU A 11 -11.98 -12.89 7.67
C LEU A 11 -11.56 -11.55 7.07
N GLY A 12 -11.55 -10.52 7.91
CA GLY A 12 -11.16 -9.18 7.53
C GLY A 12 -9.64 -8.99 7.52
N LEU A 13 -9.25 -7.76 7.15
CA LEU A 13 -7.86 -7.28 7.26
C LEU A 13 -7.28 -7.48 8.69
N PRO A 14 -8.02 -7.19 9.78
CA PRO A 14 -7.50 -7.34 11.15
C PRO A 14 -7.05 -8.76 11.47
N GLU A 15 -7.80 -9.77 11.01
CA GLU A 15 -7.51 -11.18 11.22
C GLU A 15 -6.28 -11.61 10.41
N ILE A 16 -6.16 -11.16 9.15
CA ILE A 16 -4.97 -11.41 8.33
C ILE A 16 -3.72 -10.78 8.97
N VAL A 17 -3.83 -9.54 9.48
CA VAL A 17 -2.73 -8.85 10.17
C VAL A 17 -2.36 -9.58 11.46
N LEU A 18 -3.34 -10.02 12.25
CA LEU A 18 -3.09 -10.79 13.47
C LEU A 18 -2.40 -12.12 13.15
N TRP A 19 -2.80 -12.79 12.08
CA TRP A 19 -2.16 -14.02 11.62
C TRP A 19 -0.71 -13.79 11.19
N LEU A 20 -0.46 -12.79 10.36
CA LEU A 20 0.90 -12.43 9.92
C LEU A 20 1.79 -12.02 11.09
N LEU A 21 1.25 -11.25 12.05
CA LEU A 21 1.96 -10.84 13.26
C LEU A 21 2.31 -12.05 14.12
N SER A 22 1.35 -12.96 14.34
CA SER A 22 1.56 -14.19 15.10
C SER A 22 2.60 -15.08 14.43
N PHE A 23 2.54 -15.22 13.10
CA PHE A 23 3.53 -15.93 12.30
C PHE A 23 4.92 -15.32 12.46
N ALA A 24 5.06 -13.99 12.30
CA ALA A 24 6.34 -13.30 12.40
C ALA A 24 6.96 -13.45 13.79
N LEU A 25 6.16 -13.33 14.86
CA LEU A 25 6.60 -13.51 16.24
C LEU A 25 7.05 -14.96 16.50
N LEU A 26 6.24 -15.95 16.13
CA LEU A 26 6.56 -17.36 16.33
C LEU A 26 7.79 -17.76 15.52
N TYR A 27 7.89 -17.32 14.27
CA TYR A 27 9.07 -17.60 13.44
C TYR A 27 10.32 -16.96 14.02
N GLY A 28 10.22 -15.72 14.49
CA GLY A 28 11.31 -15.03 15.18
C GLY A 28 11.80 -15.80 16.41
N ILE A 29 10.87 -16.24 17.28
CA ILE A 29 11.17 -17.02 18.49
C ILE A 29 11.84 -18.36 18.11
N LEU A 30 11.24 -19.13 17.20
CA LEU A 30 11.79 -20.42 16.77
C LEU A 30 13.15 -20.27 16.08
N SER A 31 13.34 -19.17 15.35
CA SER A 31 14.62 -18.86 14.69
C SER A 31 15.73 -18.58 15.69
N GLN A 32 15.43 -17.82 16.76
CA GLN A 32 16.39 -17.58 17.84
C GLN A 32 16.67 -18.84 18.65
N ALA A 33 15.66 -19.66 18.93
CA ALA A 33 15.80 -20.92 19.66
C ALA A 33 16.51 -22.02 18.85
N LYS A 34 16.65 -21.86 17.52
CA LYS A 34 17.19 -22.87 16.59
C LYS A 34 16.43 -24.21 16.64
N VAL A 35 15.14 -24.17 17.00
CA VAL A 35 14.27 -25.34 17.05
C VAL A 35 13.09 -25.13 16.11
N PRO A 36 12.84 -26.02 15.14
CA PRO A 36 13.73 -27.07 14.62
C PRO A 36 14.95 -26.51 13.87
N GLN A 37 15.98 -27.34 13.68
CA GLN A 37 17.24 -26.92 13.04
C GLN A 37 17.02 -26.42 11.60
N SER A 38 16.14 -27.07 10.85
CA SER A 38 15.79 -26.68 9.48
C SER A 38 14.95 -25.39 9.47
N GLY A 39 15.32 -24.44 8.60
CA GLY A 39 14.56 -23.20 8.41
C GLY A 39 13.15 -23.43 7.87
N ALA A 40 13.00 -24.39 6.96
CA ALA A 40 11.70 -24.74 6.37
C ALA A 40 10.70 -25.26 7.43
N SER A 41 11.14 -26.12 8.34
CA SER A 41 10.25 -26.65 9.39
C SER A 41 9.85 -25.56 10.39
N ARG A 42 10.74 -24.61 10.71
CA ARG A 42 10.39 -23.43 11.51
C ARG A 42 9.27 -22.64 10.86
N MET A 43 9.40 -22.34 9.56
CA MET A 43 8.39 -21.62 8.80
C MET A 43 7.03 -22.34 8.83
N ILE A 44 7.00 -23.64 8.53
CA ILE A 44 5.76 -24.42 8.51
C ILE A 44 5.10 -24.46 9.90
N ILE A 45 5.88 -24.71 10.96
CA ILE A 45 5.36 -24.74 12.34
C ILE A 45 4.77 -23.38 12.72
N SER A 46 5.51 -22.28 12.49
CA SER A 46 5.02 -20.93 12.77
C SER A 46 3.74 -20.61 12.01
N LEU A 47 3.63 -21.04 10.75
CA LEU A 47 2.45 -20.83 9.91
C LEU A 47 1.21 -21.53 10.50
N VAL A 48 1.36 -22.81 10.85
CA VAL A 48 0.28 -23.63 11.42
C VAL A 48 -0.13 -23.10 12.79
N VAL A 49 0.84 -22.81 13.67
CA VAL A 49 0.54 -22.30 15.01
C VAL A 49 -0.09 -20.90 14.96
N ALA A 50 0.36 -20.02 14.07
CA ALA A 50 -0.27 -18.71 13.87
C ALA A 50 -1.75 -18.83 13.45
N PHE A 51 -2.09 -19.85 12.67
CA PHE A 51 -3.47 -20.13 12.29
C PHE A 51 -4.32 -20.53 13.51
N PHE A 52 -3.77 -21.34 14.43
CA PHE A 52 -4.43 -21.67 15.71
C PHE A 52 -4.60 -20.46 16.64
N VAL A 53 -3.63 -19.53 16.64
CA VAL A 53 -3.73 -18.29 17.41
C VAL A 53 -4.92 -17.46 16.94
N LEU A 54 -5.15 -17.38 15.63
CA LEU A 54 -6.30 -16.65 15.07
C LEU A 54 -7.63 -17.18 15.59
N PHE A 55 -7.80 -18.51 15.71
CA PHE A 55 -9.04 -19.10 16.22
C PHE A 55 -9.29 -18.89 17.72
N ASN A 56 -8.24 -18.62 18.49
CA ASN A 56 -8.33 -18.41 19.93
C ASN A 56 -8.11 -16.95 20.33
N ALA A 57 -8.03 -16.05 19.34
CA ALA A 57 -7.77 -14.65 19.58
C ALA A 57 -8.94 -14.03 20.37
N PRO A 58 -8.67 -13.34 21.49
CA PRO A 58 -9.70 -12.60 22.19
C PRO A 58 -10.31 -11.53 21.27
N VAL A 59 -11.64 -11.40 21.27
CA VAL A 59 -12.36 -10.38 20.46
C VAL A 59 -11.79 -8.98 20.69
N ALA A 60 -11.42 -8.65 21.93
CA ALA A 60 -10.80 -7.37 22.27
C ALA A 60 -9.49 -7.11 21.51
N LEU A 61 -8.66 -8.13 21.27
CA LEU A 61 -7.42 -8.01 20.51
C LEU A 61 -7.70 -7.75 19.03
N VAL A 62 -8.67 -8.47 18.46
CA VAL A 62 -9.11 -8.26 17.06
C VAL A 62 -9.66 -6.85 16.88
N SER A 63 -10.52 -6.39 17.79
CA SER A 63 -11.05 -5.02 17.77
C SER A 63 -9.95 -3.97 17.89
N PHE A 64 -8.99 -4.16 18.80
CA PHE A 64 -7.84 -3.26 18.95
C PHE A 64 -7.01 -3.18 17.66
N LEU A 65 -6.68 -4.31 17.04
CA LEU A 65 -5.95 -4.33 15.77
C LEU A 65 -6.75 -3.71 14.62
N SER A 66 -8.08 -3.90 14.61
CA SER A 66 -8.95 -3.25 13.65
C SER A 66 -8.92 -1.72 13.79
N SER A 67 -8.99 -1.21 15.03
CA SER A 67 -8.86 0.21 15.33
C SER A 67 -7.49 0.74 14.91
N MET A 68 -6.40 0.04 15.24
CA MET A 68 -5.04 0.42 14.82
C MET A 68 -4.90 0.49 13.30
N THR A 69 -5.41 -0.52 12.59
CA THR A 69 -5.38 -0.59 11.13
C THR A 69 -6.15 0.58 10.53
N SER A 70 -7.33 0.88 11.06
CA SER A 70 -8.16 2.00 10.60
C SER A 70 -7.48 3.35 10.85
N SER A 71 -6.87 3.54 12.03
CA SER A 71 -6.08 4.74 12.34
C SER A 71 -4.86 4.87 11.44
N LEU A 72 -4.16 3.76 11.14
CA LEU A 72 -3.02 3.77 10.24
C LEU A 72 -3.42 4.18 8.82
N VAL A 73 -4.53 3.65 8.30
CA VAL A 73 -5.07 4.06 6.98
C VAL A 73 -5.38 5.55 6.99
N LEU A 74 -6.03 6.06 8.05
CA LEU A 74 -6.35 7.48 8.17
C LEU A 74 -5.10 8.37 8.19
N VAL A 75 -4.06 7.96 8.92
CA VAL A 75 -2.76 8.66 8.94
C VAL A 75 -2.11 8.65 7.56
N LEU A 76 -2.09 7.51 6.87
CA LEU A 76 -1.53 7.39 5.52
C LEU A 76 -2.27 8.29 4.52
N VAL A 77 -3.61 8.33 4.59
CA VAL A 77 -4.43 9.23 3.76
C VAL A 77 -4.11 10.69 4.07
N GLY A 78 -3.92 11.05 5.35
CA GLY A 78 -3.53 12.41 5.76
C GLY A 78 -2.14 12.82 5.22
N ILE A 79 -1.15 11.93 5.32
CA ILE A 79 0.19 12.15 4.74
C ILE A 79 0.08 12.34 3.23
N LEU A 80 -0.74 11.53 2.58
CA LEU A 80 -0.92 11.58 1.14
C LEU A 80 -1.58 12.88 0.68
N ALA A 81 -2.61 13.34 1.39
CA ALA A 81 -3.23 14.65 1.16
C ALA A 81 -2.20 15.78 1.32
N LEU A 82 -1.35 15.70 2.35
CA LEU A 82 -0.27 16.67 2.58
C LEU A 82 0.71 16.69 1.39
N VAL A 83 1.13 15.54 0.89
CA VAL A 83 2.01 15.46 -0.30
C VAL A 83 1.35 16.10 -1.52
N ILE A 84 0.06 15.83 -1.77
CA ILE A 84 -0.66 16.45 -2.88
C ILE A 84 -0.68 17.97 -2.72
N LEU A 85 -0.94 18.50 -1.52
CA LEU A 85 -0.91 19.93 -1.25
C LEU A 85 0.50 20.52 -1.49
N LEU A 86 1.57 19.82 -1.13
CA LEU A 86 2.94 20.26 -1.41
C LEU A 86 3.25 20.35 -2.90
N GLU A 87 2.74 19.41 -3.70
CA GLU A 87 2.89 19.46 -5.16
C GLU A 87 2.05 20.58 -5.77
N VAL A 88 0.81 20.75 -5.33
CA VAL A 88 -0.06 21.86 -5.81
C VAL A 88 0.55 23.21 -5.45
N ALA A 89 1.22 23.32 -4.30
CA ALA A 89 1.99 24.49 -3.90
C ALA A 89 3.28 24.70 -4.74
N GLN A 90 3.59 23.81 -5.68
CA GLN A 90 4.77 23.83 -6.53
C GLN A 90 6.09 23.98 -5.75
N ILE A 91 6.18 23.34 -4.59
CA ILE A 91 7.42 23.34 -3.81
C ILE A 91 8.45 22.51 -4.58
N ARG A 92 9.30 23.24 -5.30
CA ARG A 92 10.37 22.69 -6.13
C ARG A 92 11.46 22.12 -5.22
N VAL A 93 11.79 20.85 -5.41
CA VAL A 93 12.94 20.24 -4.74
C VAL A 93 14.17 20.49 -5.61
N ALA A 94 15.32 20.72 -4.98
CA ALA A 94 16.59 20.82 -5.68
C ALA A 94 16.80 19.56 -6.54
N GLY A 95 16.66 19.73 -7.86
CA GLY A 95 16.84 18.66 -8.82
C GLY A 95 18.32 18.32 -9.00
N GLY A 96 18.58 17.14 -9.56
CA GLY A 96 19.93 16.70 -9.90
C GLY A 96 20.62 17.67 -10.86
N GLU A 97 21.95 17.68 -10.81
CA GLU A 97 22.75 18.45 -11.76
C GLU A 97 22.74 17.73 -13.11
N PHE A 98 22.23 18.37 -14.16
CA PHE A 98 22.32 17.86 -15.52
C PHE A 98 23.37 18.66 -16.29
N GLU A 99 24.23 17.97 -17.04
CA GLU A 99 25.12 18.63 -17.99
C GLU A 99 24.32 19.08 -19.21
N ILE A 100 24.46 20.35 -19.55
CA ILE A 100 23.83 20.91 -20.74
C ILE A 100 24.63 20.43 -21.96
N LEU A 101 23.98 19.75 -22.90
CA LEU A 101 24.58 19.36 -24.19
C LEU A 101 24.51 20.56 -25.15
N ASN A 102 25.55 20.81 -25.95
CA ASN A 102 25.48 21.80 -27.03
C ASN A 102 24.61 21.29 -28.20
N GLU A 103 24.33 22.13 -29.20
CA GLU A 103 23.60 21.74 -30.43
C GLU A 103 24.23 20.56 -31.19
N LYS A 104 25.47 20.19 -30.88
CA LYS A 104 26.22 19.06 -31.44
C LYS A 104 26.23 17.82 -30.54
N GLY A 105 25.57 17.85 -29.39
CA GLY A 105 25.53 16.74 -28.44
C GLY A 105 26.78 16.60 -27.55
N GLU A 106 27.65 17.61 -27.48
CA GLU A 106 28.85 17.58 -26.62
C GLU A 106 28.56 18.22 -25.24
N PRO A 107 29.12 17.67 -24.14
CA PRO A 107 28.92 18.20 -22.80
C PRO A 107 29.61 19.56 -22.66
N THR A 108 28.84 20.61 -22.36
CA THR A 108 29.37 21.99 -22.27
C THR A 108 30.09 22.30 -20.95
N GLY A 109 30.21 21.33 -20.03
CA GLY A 109 30.75 21.53 -18.68
C GLY A 109 29.93 22.47 -17.79
N ARG A 110 28.82 23.03 -18.30
CA ARG A 110 27.86 23.82 -17.54
C ARG A 110 26.82 22.88 -16.94
N LYS A 111 26.75 22.85 -15.61
CA LYS A 111 25.73 22.12 -14.87
C LYS A 111 24.54 23.04 -14.63
N SER A 112 23.37 22.69 -15.18
CA SER A 112 22.13 23.38 -14.85
C SER A 112 21.45 22.66 -13.69
N LYS A 113 21.08 23.40 -12.65
CA LYS A 113 20.19 22.91 -11.59
C LYS A 113 18.75 23.13 -12.04
N THR A 114 18.19 22.17 -12.75
CA THR A 114 16.76 22.20 -13.07
C THR A 114 16.00 21.79 -11.82
N ALA A 115 15.24 22.71 -11.26
CA ALA A 115 14.31 22.41 -10.19
C ALA A 115 13.24 21.42 -10.69
N MET A 116 13.22 20.21 -10.14
CA MET A 116 12.25 19.16 -10.47
C MET A 116 11.19 19.07 -9.37
N THR A 117 9.96 18.68 -9.74
CA THR A 117 8.91 18.45 -8.73
C THR A 117 9.13 17.12 -8.00
N ILE A 118 8.48 16.95 -6.85
CA ILE A 118 8.62 15.76 -6.02
C ILE A 118 8.15 14.52 -6.78
N PHE A 119 7.07 14.63 -7.55
CA PHE A 119 6.55 13.53 -8.36
C PHE A 119 7.43 13.18 -9.55
N GLU A 120 8.16 14.13 -10.13
CA GLU A 120 9.11 13.81 -11.20
C GLU A 120 10.25 12.93 -10.68
N LYS A 121 10.80 13.29 -9.52
CA LYS A 121 11.92 12.54 -8.91
C LYS A 121 11.50 11.19 -8.34
N TYR A 122 10.34 11.12 -7.66
CA TYR A 122 9.93 9.95 -6.89
C TYR A 122 8.60 9.33 -7.34
N GLY A 123 8.11 9.65 -8.54
CA GLY A 123 6.77 9.26 -8.98
C GLY A 123 6.47 7.76 -8.90
N TYR A 124 7.48 6.89 -9.05
CA TYR A 124 7.29 5.44 -8.88
C TYR A 124 7.03 5.03 -7.42
N VAL A 125 7.72 5.65 -6.47
CA VAL A 125 7.52 5.41 -5.03
C VAL A 125 6.13 5.87 -4.63
N PHE A 126 5.70 7.04 -5.13
CA PHE A 126 4.35 7.53 -4.91
C PHE A 126 3.31 6.60 -5.51
N PHE A 127 3.46 6.20 -6.78
CA PHE A 127 2.56 5.26 -7.42
C PHE A 127 2.40 3.95 -6.62
N ALA A 128 3.51 3.36 -6.16
CA ALA A 128 3.49 2.17 -5.31
C ALA A 128 2.75 2.44 -3.98
N GLY A 129 3.02 3.57 -3.34
CA GLY A 129 2.34 3.98 -2.10
C GLY A 129 0.84 4.17 -2.29
N PHE A 130 0.41 4.85 -3.37
CA PHE A 130 -1.00 5.00 -3.73
C PHE A 130 -1.69 3.67 -3.95
N LEU A 131 -1.03 2.72 -4.62
CA LEU A 131 -1.58 1.39 -4.88
C LEU A 131 -1.76 0.60 -3.59
N ILE A 132 -0.78 0.66 -2.68
CA ILE A 132 -0.88 0.02 -1.35
C ILE A 132 -2.05 0.63 -0.55
N ILE A 133 -2.16 1.96 -0.51
CA ILE A 133 -3.25 2.65 0.19
C ILE A 133 -4.60 2.29 -0.43
N ALA A 134 -4.70 2.28 -1.75
CA ALA A 134 -5.91 1.87 -2.45
C ALA A 134 -6.30 0.43 -2.08
N ALA A 135 -5.36 -0.51 -2.09
CA ALA A 135 -5.60 -1.89 -1.68
C ALA A 135 -6.06 -2.00 -0.21
N LEU A 136 -5.45 -1.24 0.70
CA LEU A 136 -5.85 -1.20 2.11
C LEU A 136 -7.27 -0.64 2.28
N ILE A 137 -7.60 0.45 1.58
CA ILE A 137 -8.94 1.05 1.60
C ILE A 137 -9.96 0.07 1.02
N PHE A 138 -9.64 -0.60 -0.08
CA PHE A 138 -10.51 -1.59 -0.70
C PHE A 138 -10.83 -2.75 0.24
N VAL A 139 -9.83 -3.30 0.92
CA VAL A 139 -10.06 -4.39 1.87
C VAL A 139 -10.82 -3.90 3.11
N ASN A 140 -10.48 -2.71 3.63
CA ASN A 140 -11.17 -2.13 4.80
C ASN A 140 -12.62 -1.73 4.49
N SER A 141 -12.93 -1.33 3.26
CA SER A 141 -14.29 -0.96 2.84
C SER A 141 -15.21 -2.13 2.52
N GLY A 142 -14.72 -3.37 2.68
CA GLY A 142 -15.46 -4.57 2.29
C GLY A 142 -15.45 -4.81 0.78
N GLY A 143 -14.46 -4.30 0.04
CA GLY A 143 -14.33 -4.52 -1.41
C GLY A 143 -14.29 -6.00 -1.83
N LEU A 144 -13.85 -6.89 -0.94
CA LEU A 144 -13.93 -8.34 -1.14
C LEU A 144 -15.38 -8.84 -1.21
N GLN A 145 -16.31 -8.20 -0.50
CA GLN A 145 -17.73 -8.52 -0.55
C GLN A 145 -18.36 -8.17 -1.91
N LEU A 146 -17.83 -7.13 -2.58
CA LEU A 146 -18.27 -6.72 -3.92
C LEU A 146 -17.93 -7.75 -5.01
N LEU A 147 -16.92 -8.60 -4.78
CA LEU A 147 -16.48 -9.60 -5.76
C LEU A 147 -17.33 -10.88 -5.76
N GLY A 148 -18.39 -10.98 -4.95
CA GLY A 148 -19.22 -12.18 -4.99
C GLY A 148 -20.54 -12.23 -4.22
N TRP A 149 -20.94 -11.23 -3.43
CA TRP A 149 -22.14 -11.38 -2.61
C TRP A 149 -23.08 -10.16 -2.55
N ASN A 150 -24.39 -10.45 -2.62
CA ASN A 150 -25.48 -9.52 -2.39
C ASN A 150 -25.41 -9.02 -0.94
N ILE A 151 -24.82 -7.84 -0.73
CA ILE A 151 -24.76 -7.21 0.60
C ILE A 151 -25.34 -5.80 0.51
N ASN A 152 -26.30 -5.52 1.40
CA ASN A 152 -26.70 -4.18 1.78
C ASN A 152 -25.47 -3.47 2.37
N LEU A 153 -24.73 -2.74 1.53
CA LEU A 153 -23.61 -1.94 1.97
C LEU A 153 -24.09 -0.91 3.00
N SER A 154 -23.43 -0.88 4.16
CA SER A 154 -23.63 0.21 5.11
C SER A 154 -23.21 1.54 4.47
N SER A 155 -23.85 2.65 4.87
CA SER A 155 -23.54 3.97 4.32
C SER A 155 -22.05 4.32 4.42
N ALA A 156 -21.36 3.87 5.47
CA ALA A 156 -19.92 4.04 5.65
C ALA A 156 -19.08 3.28 4.60
N SER A 157 -19.51 2.09 4.21
CA SER A 157 -18.84 1.28 3.18
C SER A 157 -18.96 1.96 1.81
N THR A 158 -20.13 2.50 1.49
CA THR A 158 -20.39 3.23 0.24
C THR A 158 -19.50 4.46 0.09
N THR A 159 -19.36 5.29 1.14
CA THR A 159 -18.47 6.45 1.11
C THR A 159 -17.01 6.05 0.90
N THR A 160 -16.58 4.96 1.54
CA THR A 160 -15.20 4.47 1.44
C THR A 160 -14.91 3.88 0.05
N ILE A 161 -15.87 3.18 -0.55
CA ILE A 161 -15.79 2.68 -1.93
C ILE A 161 -15.71 3.85 -2.93
N MET A 162 -16.50 4.90 -2.74
CA MET A 162 -16.40 6.10 -3.59
C MET A 162 -15.00 6.74 -3.52
N PHE A 163 -14.43 6.83 -2.33
CA PHE A 163 -13.06 7.32 -2.14
C PHE A 163 -12.03 6.46 -2.86
N PHE A 164 -12.17 5.13 -2.78
CA PHE A 164 -11.31 4.18 -3.49
C PHE A 164 -11.38 4.37 -5.01
N ILE A 165 -12.57 4.54 -5.58
CA ILE A 165 -12.75 4.81 -7.01
C ILE A 165 -12.04 6.12 -7.41
N PHE A 166 -12.18 7.17 -6.59
CA PHE A 166 -11.50 8.45 -6.83
C PHE A 166 -9.97 8.31 -6.85
N ILE A 167 -9.41 7.52 -5.92
CA ILE A 167 -7.97 7.25 -5.87
C ILE A 167 -7.50 6.49 -7.11
N ILE A 168 -8.24 5.46 -7.55
CA ILE A 168 -7.91 4.74 -8.80
C ILE A 168 -7.92 5.70 -9.99
N LEU A 169 -8.93 6.56 -10.11
CA LEU A 169 -9.01 7.53 -11.20
C LEU A 169 -7.83 8.50 -11.19
N ALA A 170 -7.44 9.02 -10.01
CA ALA A 170 -6.28 9.89 -9.86
C ALA A 170 -4.98 9.18 -10.27
N VAL A 171 -4.81 7.91 -9.87
CA VAL A 171 -3.64 7.09 -10.23
C VAL A 171 -3.61 6.82 -11.74
N LEU A 172 -4.73 6.44 -12.35
CA LEU A 172 -4.82 6.20 -13.79
C LEU A 172 -4.52 7.46 -14.60
N TRP A 173 -5.03 8.61 -14.14
CA TRP A 173 -4.75 9.91 -14.74
C TRP A 173 -3.26 10.25 -14.66
N MET A 174 -2.64 10.07 -13.50
CA MET A 174 -1.19 10.28 -13.29
C MET A 174 -0.32 9.38 -14.19
N VAL A 175 -0.73 8.13 -14.41
CA VAL A 175 -0.03 7.20 -15.31
C VAL A 175 -0.17 7.62 -16.78
N ALA A 176 -1.36 8.10 -17.18
CA ALA A 176 -1.64 8.51 -18.55
C ALA A 176 -0.75 9.70 -19.00
N GLU A 177 -0.55 10.69 -18.12
CA GLU A 177 0.30 11.86 -18.44
C GLU A 177 1.76 11.48 -18.70
N LYS A 178 2.33 10.52 -17.94
CA LYS A 178 3.70 10.05 -18.18
C LYS A 178 3.87 9.44 -19.57
N LYS A 179 2.88 8.67 -20.04
CA LYS A 179 2.94 8.04 -21.37
C LYS A 179 2.92 9.07 -22.50
N GLN A 180 2.21 10.17 -22.30
CA GLN A 180 2.13 11.26 -23.28
C GLN A 180 3.47 12.01 -23.40
N LYS A 181 4.17 12.28 -22.28
CA LYS A 181 5.50 12.90 -22.29
C LYS A 181 6.56 12.02 -23.01
N LEU A 182 6.52 10.70 -22.84
CA LEU A 182 7.44 9.77 -23.51
C LEU A 182 7.24 9.69 -25.03
N ASN A 183 5.99 9.75 -25.50
CA ASN A 183 5.72 9.75 -26.94
C ASN A 183 6.18 11.04 -27.63
N PHE A 184 6.11 12.19 -26.95
CA PHE A 184 6.63 13.45 -27.50
C PHE A 184 8.15 13.46 -27.65
N GLN A 185 8.90 12.78 -26.79
CA GLN A 185 10.37 12.67 -26.92
C GLN A 185 10.84 11.70 -28.02
N ASN A 186 9.97 10.82 -28.52
CA ASN A 186 10.32 9.89 -29.61
C ASN A 186 9.95 10.44 -31.01
N ILE A 187 9.27 11.59 -31.08
CA ILE A 187 8.80 12.21 -32.33
C ILE A 187 9.68 13.42 -32.72
N PHE A 188 10.48 13.95 -31.80
CA PHE A 188 11.42 15.06 -32.02
C PHE A 188 12.83 14.62 -31.64
#